data_AF-A0A6C0E230-F1
#
_entry.id   AF-A0A6C0E230-F1
#
_cell.length_a   1.000
_cell.length_b   1.000
_cell.length_c   1.000
_cell.angle_alpha   90.00
_cell.angle_beta   90.00
_cell.angle_gamma   90.00
#
_symmetry.space_group_name_H-M   'P 1'
#
loop_
_entity.id
_entity.type
_entity.pdbx_description
1 polymer ?
#
loop_
_entity_poly.entity_id
_entity_poly.type
_entity_poly.pdbx_seq_one_letter_code
_entity_poly.pdbx_strand_id
1 'polypeptide(L)'
;MIACYLVPILIVFFQYNENTSSVSRLICDDSCKYYILFFMGLMGVATIGYEIDRGDPISMGSIAVILAGIYGLVSIDESNPIHYVFAGGVFLAILSFMCRHAHDGVLWASFVLQSMLGGVLLFSIHENIFFMEVAYIANFAACYLYLHFYEEGKENRAGSNVAHVAYDAQTVVQAISADATAEIR
;
A
#
# COMPACT_ATOMS: atom_id res chain seq x y z
N MET A 1 4.13 -1.41 -10.36
CA MET A 1 3.13 -0.76 -9.48
C MET A 1 3.01 0.75 -9.74
N ILE A 2 4.06 1.55 -9.52
CA ILE A 2 3.99 3.03 -9.61
C ILE A 2 3.51 3.54 -10.98
N ALA A 3 4.05 3.00 -12.08
CA ALA A 3 3.63 3.40 -13.43
C ALA A 3 2.14 3.12 -13.72
N CYS A 4 1.59 2.02 -13.20
CA CYS A 4 0.17 1.69 -13.34
C CYS A 4 -0.73 2.60 -12.48
N TYR A 5 -0.17 3.19 -11.41
CA TYR A 5 -0.87 4.12 -10.51
C TYR A 5 -0.98 5.52 -11.12
N LEU A 6 0.01 5.92 -11.93
CA LEU A 6 0.06 7.26 -12.52
C LEU A 6 -1.09 7.51 -13.50
N VAL A 7 -1.49 6.51 -14.29
CA VAL A 7 -2.51 6.71 -15.33
C VAL A 7 -3.88 7.05 -14.75
N PRO A 8 -4.45 6.29 -13.78
CA PRO A 8 -5.70 6.68 -13.13
C PRO A 8 -5.62 8.06 -12.45
N ILE A 9 -4.49 8.40 -11.81
CA ILE A 9 -4.30 9.73 -11.20
C ILE A 9 -4.39 10.83 -12.26
N LEU A 10 -3.70 10.67 -13.39
CA LEU A 10 -3.72 11.66 -14.47
C LEU A 10 -5.13 11.81 -15.06
N ILE A 11 -5.85 10.71 -15.24
CA ILE A 11 -7.25 10.75 -15.69
C ILE A 11 -8.10 11.56 -14.71
N VAL A 12 -8.00 11.28 -13.40
CA VAL A 12 -8.73 12.02 -12.36
C VAL A 12 -8.36 13.49 -12.36
N PHE A 13 -7.07 13.82 -12.49
CA PHE A 13 -6.58 15.19 -12.52
C PHE A 13 -7.09 15.99 -13.73
N PHE A 14 -7.05 15.41 -14.93
CA PHE A 14 -7.48 16.10 -16.15
C PHE A 14 -9.00 16.19 -16.32
N GLN A 15 -9.75 15.29 -15.69
CA GLN A 15 -11.22 15.31 -15.73
C GLN A 15 -11.86 16.07 -14.57
N TYR A 16 -11.08 16.45 -13.56
CA TYR A 16 -11.58 17.21 -12.43
C TYR A 16 -12.19 18.55 -12.88
N ASN A 17 -13.38 18.84 -12.35
CA ASN A 17 -14.09 20.10 -12.49
C ASN A 17 -14.70 20.49 -11.14
N GLU A 18 -14.89 21.79 -10.87
CA GLU A 18 -15.43 22.35 -9.62
C GLU A 18 -16.81 21.80 -9.23
N ASN A 19 -17.58 21.29 -10.20
CA ASN A 19 -18.87 20.64 -9.97
C ASN A 19 -18.77 19.18 -9.47
N THR A 20 -17.56 18.64 -9.32
CA THR A 20 -17.32 17.26 -8.88
C THR A 20 -17.28 17.20 -7.36
N SER A 21 -18.23 16.49 -6.76
CA SER A 21 -18.40 16.42 -5.31
C SER A 21 -17.55 15.34 -4.61
N SER A 22 -17.16 14.29 -5.34
CA SER A 22 -16.40 13.13 -4.83
C SER A 22 -15.54 12.52 -5.93
N VAL A 23 -14.44 11.85 -5.55
CA VAL A 23 -13.59 11.08 -6.46
C VAL A 23 -14.38 9.93 -7.07
N SER A 24 -15.22 9.29 -6.26
CA SER A 24 -16.11 8.19 -6.64
C SER A 24 -17.01 8.54 -7.82
N ARG A 25 -17.59 9.74 -7.83
CA ARG A 25 -18.41 10.21 -8.96
C ARG A 25 -17.62 10.27 -10.27
N LEU A 26 -16.38 10.71 -10.21
CA LEU A 26 -15.55 10.90 -11.39
C LEU A 26 -15.05 9.56 -11.96
N ILE A 27 -14.65 8.63 -11.09
CA ILE A 27 -14.18 7.31 -11.51
C ILE A 27 -15.31 6.41 -12.05
N CYS A 28 -16.57 6.74 -11.75
CA CYS A 28 -17.75 6.04 -12.24
C CYS A 28 -18.22 6.49 -13.63
N ASP A 29 -17.66 7.57 -14.22
CA ASP A 29 -18.05 8.06 -15.55
C ASP A 29 -17.71 7.02 -16.64
N ASP A 30 -18.70 6.64 -17.42
CA ASP A 30 -18.58 5.63 -18.51
C ASP A 30 -17.48 5.97 -19.53
N SER A 31 -17.11 7.24 -19.65
CA SER A 31 -16.07 7.73 -20.57
C SER A 31 -14.66 7.27 -20.16
N CYS A 32 -14.41 7.10 -18.86
CA CYS A 32 -13.08 6.82 -18.32
C CYS A 32 -13.00 5.55 -17.47
N LYS A 33 -14.14 5.08 -16.94
CA LYS A 33 -14.29 3.91 -16.07
C LYS A 33 -13.53 2.67 -16.55
N TYR A 34 -13.61 2.33 -17.84
CA TYR A 34 -12.95 1.13 -18.37
C TYR A 34 -11.42 1.24 -18.36
N TYR A 35 -10.87 2.43 -18.63
CA TYR A 35 -9.43 2.66 -18.54
C TYR A 35 -8.96 2.58 -17.08
N ILE A 36 -9.72 3.20 -16.17
CA ILE A 36 -9.43 3.16 -14.73
C ILE A 36 -9.44 1.70 -14.23
N LEU A 37 -10.49 0.94 -14.54
CA LEU A 37 -10.59 -0.49 -14.16
C LEU A 37 -9.44 -1.33 -14.70
N PHE A 38 -9.03 -1.11 -15.95
CA PHE A 38 -7.92 -1.84 -16.55
C PHE A 38 -6.60 -1.60 -15.81
N PHE A 39 -6.24 -0.33 -15.59
CA PHE A 39 -4.98 0.01 -14.91
C PHE A 39 -5.01 -0.34 -13.42
N MET A 40 -6.16 -0.22 -12.76
CA MET A 40 -6.33 -0.72 -11.39
C MET A 40 -6.20 -2.23 -11.29
N GLY A 41 -6.59 -2.98 -12.32
CA GLY A 41 -6.38 -4.43 -12.36
C GLY A 41 -4.93 -4.83 -12.46
N LEU A 42 -4.20 -4.20 -13.38
CA LEU A 42 -2.75 -4.41 -13.49
C LEU A 42 -2.02 -4.06 -12.19
N MET A 43 -2.43 -2.97 -11.55
CA MET A 43 -1.92 -2.57 -10.23
C MET A 43 -2.26 -3.63 -9.17
N GLY A 44 -3.52 -4.06 -9.07
CA GLY A 44 -3.96 -5.04 -8.09
C GLY A 44 -3.23 -6.38 -8.20
N VAL A 45 -2.98 -6.86 -9.42
CA VAL A 45 -2.15 -8.06 -9.64
C VAL A 45 -0.73 -7.86 -9.11
N ALA A 46 -0.10 -6.71 -9.40
CA ALA A 46 1.23 -6.42 -8.90
C ALA A 46 1.27 -6.30 -7.37
N THR A 47 0.29 -5.64 -6.76
CA THR A 47 0.17 -5.49 -5.30
C THR A 47 -0.02 -6.84 -4.61
N ILE A 48 -0.87 -7.72 -5.15
CA ILE A 48 -1.03 -9.07 -4.63
C ILE A 48 0.25 -9.88 -4.75
N GLY A 49 0.95 -9.80 -5.90
CA GLY A 49 2.24 -10.46 -6.08
C GLY A 49 3.27 -10.02 -5.03
N TYR A 50 3.31 -8.73 -4.72
CA TYR A 50 4.16 -8.19 -3.66
C TYR A 50 3.77 -8.69 -2.25
N GLU A 51 2.48 -8.70 -1.90
CA GLU A 51 2.06 -9.19 -0.58
C GLU A 51 2.29 -10.70 -0.40
N ILE A 52 2.22 -11.49 -1.48
CA ILE A 52 2.55 -12.91 -1.46
C ILE A 52 4.03 -13.12 -1.11
N ASP A 53 4.93 -12.37 -1.75
CA ASP A 53 6.37 -12.43 -1.50
C ASP A 53 6.71 -12.05 -0.06
N ARG A 54 6.02 -11.03 0.46
CA ARG A 54 6.15 -10.54 1.83
C ARG A 54 5.66 -11.53 2.90
N GLY A 55 4.71 -12.40 2.55
CA GLY A 55 4.25 -13.48 3.44
C GLY A 55 3.42 -13.06 4.66
N ASP A 56 2.81 -11.86 4.68
CA ASP A 56 1.89 -11.45 5.75
C ASP A 56 0.41 -11.69 5.34
N PRO A 57 -0.25 -12.74 5.86
CA PRO A 57 -1.61 -13.10 5.44
C PRO A 57 -2.68 -12.08 5.87
N ILE A 58 -2.46 -11.34 6.96
CA ILE A 58 -3.40 -10.31 7.43
C ILE A 58 -3.32 -9.11 6.49
N SER A 59 -2.09 -8.70 6.15
CA SER A 59 -1.82 -7.66 5.16
C SER A 59 -2.44 -7.99 3.80
N MET A 60 -2.19 -9.21 3.32
CA MET A 60 -2.76 -9.72 2.06
C MET A 60 -4.29 -9.71 2.08
N GLY A 61 -4.92 -10.14 3.17
CA GLY A 61 -6.37 -10.10 3.34
C GLY A 61 -6.93 -8.68 3.25
N SER A 62 -6.30 -7.70 3.92
CA SER A 62 -6.70 -6.30 3.85
C SER A 62 -6.54 -5.74 2.44
N ILE A 63 -5.42 -6.02 1.75
CA ILE A 63 -5.23 -5.60 0.35
C ILE A 63 -6.28 -6.22 -0.58
N ALA A 64 -6.61 -7.50 -0.41
CA ALA A 64 -7.64 -8.15 -1.22
C ALA A 64 -9.01 -7.48 -1.04
N VAL A 65 -9.39 -7.13 0.19
CA VAL A 65 -10.63 -6.39 0.48
C VAL A 65 -10.59 -4.98 -0.13
N ILE A 66 -9.47 -4.27 -0.03
CA ILE A 66 -9.29 -2.95 -0.64
C ILE A 66 -9.49 -3.04 -2.16
N LEU A 67 -8.83 -4.00 -2.82
CA LEU A 67 -8.94 -4.16 -4.27
C LEU A 67 -10.37 -4.51 -4.69
N ALA A 68 -10.99 -5.51 -4.06
CA ALA A 68 -12.37 -5.89 -4.36
C ALA A 68 -13.35 -4.71 -4.13
N GLY A 69 -13.13 -3.95 -3.05
CA GLY A 69 -13.94 -2.78 -2.72
C GLY A 69 -13.79 -1.64 -3.73
N ILE A 70 -12.57 -1.31 -4.14
CA ILE A 70 -12.32 -0.28 -5.17
C ILE A 70 -12.91 -0.72 -6.52
N TYR A 71 -12.81 -2.00 -6.88
CA TYR A 71 -13.48 -2.55 -8.06
C TYR A 71 -15.00 -2.39 -7.98
N GLY A 72 -15.60 -2.68 -6.83
CA GLY A 72 -17.02 -2.48 -6.57
C GLY A 72 -17.42 -1.01 -6.68
N LEU A 73 -16.64 -0.10 -6.10
CA LEU A 73 -16.86 1.35 -6.13
C LEU A 73 -16.90 1.88 -7.57
N VAL A 74 -15.93 1.50 -8.41
CA VAL A 74 -15.90 1.94 -9.81
C VAL A 74 -17.00 1.28 -10.65
N SER A 75 -17.40 0.05 -10.30
CA SER A 75 -18.39 -0.71 -11.07
C SER A 75 -19.83 -0.26 -10.82
N ILE A 76 -20.13 0.25 -9.63
CA ILE A 76 -21.48 0.58 -9.17
C ILE A 76 -21.61 2.09 -8.98
N ASP A 77 -22.67 2.67 -9.55
CA ASP A 77 -22.97 4.09 -9.42
C ASP A 77 -23.19 4.52 -7.97
N GLU A 78 -22.77 5.74 -7.63
CA GLU A 78 -22.84 6.33 -6.28
C GLU A 78 -24.28 6.45 -5.76
N SER A 79 -25.29 6.55 -6.64
CA SER A 79 -26.71 6.55 -6.25
C SER A 79 -27.17 5.23 -5.63
N ASN A 80 -26.43 4.14 -5.84
CA ASN A 80 -26.78 2.84 -5.29
C ASN A 80 -26.24 2.70 -3.85
N PRO A 81 -27.08 2.35 -2.85
CA PRO A 81 -26.64 2.21 -1.46
C PRO A 81 -25.52 1.18 -1.26
N ILE A 82 -25.39 0.19 -2.15
CA ILE A 82 -24.31 -0.81 -2.12
C ILE A 82 -22.93 -0.14 -2.34
N HIS A 83 -22.87 0.98 -3.06
CA HIS A 83 -21.64 1.76 -3.24
C HIS A 83 -21.03 2.17 -1.88
N TYR A 84 -21.87 2.65 -0.94
CA TYR A 84 -21.42 3.03 0.39
C TYR A 84 -20.98 1.83 1.26
N VAL A 85 -21.52 0.64 1.01
CA VAL A 85 -21.05 -0.59 1.65
C VAL A 85 -19.63 -0.92 1.19
N PHE A 86 -19.34 -0.79 -0.11
CA PHE A 86 -17.97 -0.95 -0.62
C PHE A 86 -17.04 0.14 -0.08
N ALA A 87 -17.48 1.40 -0.02
CA ALA A 87 -16.70 2.50 0.54
C ALA A 87 -16.31 2.24 2.00
N GLY A 88 -17.29 1.83 2.83
CA GLY A 88 -17.06 1.47 4.22
C GLY A 88 -16.12 0.26 4.37
N GLY A 89 -16.23 -0.73 3.49
CA GLY A 89 -15.31 -1.88 3.45
C GLY A 89 -13.86 -1.47 3.15
N VAL A 90 -13.64 -0.65 2.11
CA VAL A 90 -12.31 -0.12 1.76
C VAL A 90 -11.75 0.71 2.91
N PHE A 91 -12.57 1.57 3.50
CA PHE A 91 -12.19 2.42 4.62
C PHE A 91 -11.67 1.60 5.82
N LEU A 92 -12.44 0.59 6.25
CA LEU A 92 -12.05 -0.27 7.37
C LEU A 92 -10.81 -1.12 7.04
N ALA A 93 -10.69 -1.60 5.79
CA ALA A 93 -9.55 -2.38 5.36
C ALA A 93 -8.25 -1.56 5.33
N ILE A 94 -8.32 -0.28 4.91
CA ILE A 94 -7.18 0.66 4.97
C ILE A 94 -6.73 0.86 6.42
N LEU A 95 -7.66 1.14 7.34
CA LEU A 95 -7.33 1.32 8.75
C LEU A 95 -6.73 0.05 9.37
N SER A 96 -7.30 -1.12 9.05
CA SER A 96 -6.79 -2.41 9.50
C SER A 96 -5.37 -2.67 8.99
N PHE A 97 -5.12 -2.43 7.70
CA PHE A 97 -3.80 -2.56 7.09
C PHE A 97 -2.78 -1.65 7.78
N MET A 98 -3.10 -0.38 7.98
CA MET A 98 -2.16 0.58 8.57
C MET A 98 -1.90 0.28 10.05
N CYS A 99 -2.93 -0.11 10.80
CA CYS A 99 -2.79 -0.54 12.20
C CYS A 99 -1.82 -1.74 12.33
N ARG A 100 -1.94 -2.73 11.44
CA ARG A 100 -1.07 -3.92 11.40
C ARG A 100 0.41 -3.56 11.20
N HIS A 101 0.71 -2.42 10.59
CA HIS A 101 2.06 -1.97 10.21
C HIS A 101 2.58 -0.77 10.99
N ALA A 102 1.83 -0.24 11.96
CA ALA A 102 2.18 0.95 12.73
C ALA A 102 3.27 0.69 13.81
N HIS A 103 4.40 0.07 13.42
CA HIS A 103 5.51 -0.27 14.32
C HIS A 103 6.63 0.77 14.33
N ASP A 104 6.80 1.50 13.22
CA ASP A 104 7.76 2.60 13.10
C ASP A 104 7.07 3.94 13.37
N GLY A 105 7.81 4.93 13.89
CA GLY A 105 7.26 6.26 14.18
C GLY A 105 6.61 6.94 12.97
N VAL A 106 7.17 6.76 11.77
CA VAL A 106 6.60 7.32 10.52
C VAL A 106 5.29 6.61 10.17
N LEU A 107 5.25 5.29 10.27
CA LEU A 107 4.06 4.48 9.99
C LEU A 107 2.95 4.76 11.01
N TRP A 108 3.31 4.94 12.28
CA TRP A 108 2.38 5.30 13.34
C TRP A 108 1.80 6.71 13.15
N ALA A 109 2.63 7.69 12.82
CA ALA A 109 2.17 9.04 12.49
C ALA A 109 1.21 9.04 11.30
N SER A 110 1.52 8.29 10.25
CA SER A 110 0.63 8.12 9.09
C SER A 110 -0.69 7.46 9.48
N PHE A 111 -0.69 6.44 10.35
CA PHE A 111 -1.92 5.82 10.86
C PHE A 111 -2.79 6.77 11.67
N VAL A 112 -2.20 7.60 12.54
CA VAL A 112 -2.94 8.63 13.28
C VAL A 112 -3.55 9.64 12.32
N LEU A 113 -2.78 10.13 11.34
CA LEU A 113 -3.29 11.03 10.31
C LEU A 113 -4.43 10.38 9.51
N GLN A 114 -4.31 9.11 9.14
CA GLN A 114 -5.37 8.36 8.44
C GLN A 114 -6.65 8.31 9.28
N SER A 115 -6.52 8.05 10.58
CA SER A 115 -7.64 7.97 11.51
C SER A 115 -8.33 9.32 11.66
N MET A 116 -7.57 10.42 11.71
CA MET A 116 -8.11 11.78 11.74
C MET A 116 -8.83 12.15 10.45
N LEU A 117 -8.20 11.93 9.28
CA LEU A 117 -8.82 12.16 7.97
C LEU A 117 -10.10 11.34 7.82
N GLY A 118 -10.08 10.09 8.26
CA GLY A 118 -11.25 9.23 8.23
C GLY A 118 -12.37 9.67 9.16
N GLY A 119 -12.03 10.18 10.35
CA GLY A 119 -13.01 10.80 11.24
C GLY A 119 -13.70 11.99 10.58
N VAL A 120 -12.94 12.88 9.93
CA VAL A 120 -13.52 14.04 9.23
C VAL A 120 -14.42 13.61 8.08
N LEU A 121 -14.01 12.61 7.27
CA LEU A 121 -14.84 12.07 6.18
C LEU A 121 -16.20 11.56 6.68
N LEU A 122 -16.24 10.90 7.85
CA LEU A 122 -17.49 10.41 8.44
C LEU A 122 -18.43 11.55 8.87
N PHE A 123 -17.89 12.69 9.33
CA PHE A 123 -18.69 13.85 9.72
C PHE A 123 -19.11 14.73 8.53
N SER A 124 -18.33 14.76 7.45
CA SER A 124 -18.55 15.61 6.28
C SER A 124 -19.27 14.90 5.12
N ILE A 125 -19.96 13.77 5.35
CA ILE A 125 -20.56 12.95 4.28
C ILE A 125 -21.58 13.69 3.39
N HIS A 126 -22.10 14.84 3.85
CA HIS A 126 -23.06 15.68 3.12
C HIS A 126 -22.43 16.88 2.41
N GLU A 127 -21.11 17.07 2.52
CA GLU A 127 -20.36 18.18 1.92
C GLU A 127 -19.56 17.70 0.70
N ASN A 128 -18.87 18.62 0.02
CA ASN A 128 -17.89 18.25 -1.00
C ASN A 128 -16.67 17.64 -0.30
N ILE A 129 -16.54 16.32 -0.37
CA ILE A 129 -15.47 15.55 0.28
C ILE A 129 -14.31 15.23 -0.65
N PHE A 130 -14.33 15.68 -1.91
CA PHE A 130 -13.34 15.33 -2.94
C PHE A 130 -11.90 15.44 -2.44
N PHE A 131 -11.51 16.61 -1.91
CA PHE A 131 -10.14 16.82 -1.43
C PHE A 131 -9.78 15.95 -0.22
N MET A 132 -10.76 15.64 0.64
CA MET A 132 -10.55 14.78 1.80
C MET A 132 -10.39 13.32 1.38
N GLU A 133 -11.14 12.85 0.38
CA GLU A 133 -10.95 11.51 -0.21
C GLU A 133 -9.57 11.40 -0.85
N VAL A 134 -9.16 12.40 -1.64
CA VAL A 134 -7.81 12.44 -2.24
C VAL A 134 -6.74 12.41 -1.16
N ALA A 135 -6.85 13.22 -0.10
CA ALA A 135 -5.90 13.24 1.01
C ALA A 135 -5.85 11.89 1.75
N TYR A 136 -7.01 11.27 1.98
CA TYR A 136 -7.13 9.97 2.64
C TYR A 136 -6.46 8.84 1.83
N ILE A 137 -6.69 8.80 0.52
CA ILE A 137 -6.06 7.83 -0.38
C ILE A 137 -4.56 8.10 -0.52
N ALA A 138 -4.16 9.37 -0.65
CA ALA A 138 -2.76 9.76 -0.78
C ALA A 138 -1.92 9.39 0.45
N ASN A 139 -2.43 9.59 1.67
CA ASN A 139 -1.74 9.19 2.89
C ASN A 139 -1.57 7.66 2.97
N PHE A 140 -2.60 6.88 2.61
CA PHE A 140 -2.48 5.43 2.52
C PHE A 140 -1.43 5.00 1.49
N ALA A 141 -1.43 5.60 0.29
CA ALA A 141 -0.45 5.30 -0.75
C ALA A 141 0.98 5.64 -0.32
N ALA A 142 1.19 6.78 0.34
CA ALA A 142 2.49 7.16 0.89
C ALA A 142 2.97 6.19 1.99
N CYS A 143 2.07 5.78 2.89
CA CYS A 143 2.35 4.77 3.90
C CYS A 143 2.75 3.42 3.27
N TYR A 144 1.99 2.97 2.27
CA TYR A 144 2.26 1.72 1.57
C TYR A 144 3.61 1.73 0.85
N LEU A 145 3.93 2.82 0.16
CA LEU A 145 5.23 2.99 -0.50
C LEU A 145 6.38 3.06 0.52
N TYR A 146 6.19 3.77 1.64
CA TYR A 146 7.19 3.82 2.70
C TYR A 146 7.46 2.42 3.27
N LEU A 147 6.40 1.64 3.54
CA LEU A 147 6.50 0.28 4.03
C LEU A 147 7.30 -0.63 3.09
N HIS A 148 7.04 -0.53 1.79
CA HIS A 148 7.76 -1.26 0.75
C HIS A 148 9.27 -1.01 0.81
N PHE A 149 9.70 0.25 0.78
CA PHE A 149 11.13 0.57 0.83
C PHE A 149 11.77 0.30 2.20
N TYR A 150 11.02 0.45 3.28
CA TYR A 150 11.52 0.20 4.63
C TYR A 150 11.84 -1.28 4.84
N GLU A 151 11.00 -2.18 4.34
CA GLU A 151 11.21 -3.62 4.50
C GLU A 151 12.28 -4.17 3.56
N GLU A 152 12.31 -3.75 2.29
CA GLU A 152 13.44 -4.05 1.40
C GLU A 152 14.76 -3.59 2.02
N GLY A 153 14.78 -2.42 2.65
CA GLY A 153 15.94 -1.91 3.37
C GLY A 153 16.36 -2.78 4.57
N LYS A 154 15.41 -3.39 5.28
CA LYS A 154 15.70 -4.32 6.40
C LYS A 154 16.24 -5.64 5.90
N GLU A 155 15.66 -6.22 4.86
CA GLU A 155 16.08 -7.50 4.29
C GLU A 155 17.52 -7.41 3.76
N ASN A 156 17.83 -6.35 3.01
CA ASN A 156 19.19 -6.11 2.50
C ASN A 156 20.23 -5.97 3.63
N ARG A 157 19.88 -5.34 4.76
CA ARG A 157 20.75 -5.24 5.93
C ARG A 157 20.92 -6.58 6.65
N ALA A 158 19.85 -7.36 6.78
CA ALA A 158 19.90 -8.69 7.38
C ALA A 158 20.80 -9.64 6.57
N GLY A 159 20.63 -9.67 5.24
CA GLY A 159 21.48 -10.46 4.34
C GLY A 159 22.95 -10.05 4.40
N SER A 160 23.25 -8.75 4.42
CA SER A 160 24.61 -8.23 4.57
C SER A 160 25.26 -8.64 5.90
N ASN A 161 24.51 -8.60 7.00
CA ASN A 161 25.03 -8.99 8.32
C ASN A 161 25.33 -10.50 8.38
N VAL A 162 24.46 -11.34 7.80
CA VAL A 162 24.69 -12.79 7.72
C VAL A 162 25.92 -13.11 6.87
N ALA A 163 26.08 -12.44 5.73
CA ALA A 163 27.24 -12.60 4.87
C ALA A 163 28.55 -12.21 5.58
N HIS A 164 28.55 -11.11 6.34
CA HIS A 164 29.72 -10.68 7.12
C HIS A 164 30.09 -11.69 8.21
N VAL A 165 29.10 -12.18 8.97
CA VAL A 165 29.32 -13.20 10.01
C VAL A 165 29.83 -14.51 9.40
N ALA A 166 29.31 -14.93 8.25
CA ALA A 166 29.77 -16.12 7.55
C ALA A 166 31.23 -15.98 7.06
N TYR A 167 31.58 -14.81 6.52
CA TYR A 167 32.94 -14.49 6.08
C TYR A 167 33.94 -14.50 7.25
N ASP A 168 33.58 -13.87 8.37
CA ASP A 168 34.41 -13.85 9.58
C ASP A 168 34.63 -15.27 10.13
N ALA A 169 33.57 -16.09 10.20
CA ALA A 169 33.67 -17.47 10.65
C ALA A 169 34.60 -18.31 9.73
N GLN A 170 34.50 -18.13 8.41
CA GLN A 170 35.32 -18.85 7.46
C GLN A 170 36.81 -18.45 7.57
N THR A 171 37.08 -17.17 7.84
CA THR A 171 38.43 -16.64 8.07
C THR A 171 39.06 -17.23 9.34
N VAL A 172 38.29 -17.35 10.42
CA VAL A 172 38.74 -17.97 11.67
C VAL A 172 39.07 -19.45 11.48
N VAL A 173 38.22 -20.21 10.76
CA VAL A 173 38.47 -21.62 10.46
C VAL A 173 39.74 -21.80 9.63
N GLN A 174 39.98 -20.94 8.64
CA GLN A 174 41.20 -20.99 7.85
C GLN A 174 42.45 -20.69 8.69
N ALA A 175 42.40 -19.68 9.57
CA ALA A 175 43.51 -19.35 10.47
C ALA A 175 43.86 -20.51 11.41
N ILE A 176 42.87 -21.15 12.03
CA ILE A 176 43.06 -22.32 12.90
C ILE A 176 43.67 -23.48 12.11
N SER A 177 43.19 -23.74 10.89
CA SER A 177 43.73 -24.81 10.04
C SER A 177 45.19 -24.57 9.67
N ALA A 178 45.58 -23.33 9.36
CA ALA A 178 46.95 -22.97 9.02
C ALA A 178 47.90 -23.14 10.21
N ASP A 179 47.49 -22.73 11.41
CA ASP A 179 48.25 -22.87 12.65
C ASP A 179 48.45 -24.34 13.03
N ALA A 180 47.39 -25.16 12.97
CA ALA A 180 47.48 -26.60 13.22
C ALA A 180 48.40 -27.32 12.22
N THR A 181 48.51 -26.83 10.98
CA THR A 181 49.45 -27.41 9.99
C THR A 181 50.90 -26.98 10.26
N ALA A 182 51.11 -25.85 10.93
CA ALA A 182 52.44 -25.36 11.28
C ALA A 182 53.03 -26.12 12.49
N GLU A 183 52.22 -26.52 13.47
CA GLU A 183 52.68 -27.34 14.62
C GLU A 183 53.06 -28.79 14.26
N ILE A 184 52.58 -29.30 13.13
CA ILE A 184 52.85 -30.68 12.68
C ILE A 184 54.16 -30.78 11.89
N ARG A 185 54.80 -29.66 11.52
CA ARG A 185 56.07 -29.61 10.79
C ARG A 185 57.26 -29.35 11.71
#